data_AF-F6Q6R1-F1
#
_entry.id   AF-F6Q6R1-F1
#
_cell.length_a   1.000
_cell.length_b   1.000
_cell.length_c   1.000
_cell.angle_alpha   90.00
_cell.angle_beta   90.00
_cell.angle_gamma   90.00
#
_symmetry.space_group_name_H-M   'P 1'
#
loop_
_entity.id
_entity.type
_entity.pdbx_description
1 polymer ?
#
loop_
_entity_poly.entity_id
_entity_poly.type
_entity_poly.pdbx_seq_one_letter_code
_entity_poly.pdbx_strand_id
1 'polypeptide(L)'
;YKSVPSWFVRVEPMVDQLLKNNDLCYWVPEFVREKRFGNWLKEARDWAISRNRYWGTPIPLWVSEDLEECALDQWQSLKNCREQKSQISTERASTT
;
A
#
# COMPACT_ATOMS: atom_id res chain seq x y z
N TYR A 1 19.99 -7.69 -11.07
CA TYR A 1 18.99 -7.30 -10.05
C TYR A 1 19.73 -6.89 -8.77
N LYS A 2 19.27 -5.83 -8.08
CA LYS A 2 19.84 -5.36 -6.81
C LYS A 2 18.74 -5.40 -5.74
N SER A 3 19.05 -5.91 -4.55
CA SER A 3 18.14 -5.87 -3.41
C SER A 3 18.06 -4.45 -2.87
N VAL A 4 16.88 -3.84 -2.96
CA VAL A 4 16.57 -2.54 -2.38
C VAL A 4 15.28 -2.72 -1.58
N PRO A 5 15.21 -2.23 -0.33
CA PRO A 5 13.97 -2.28 0.43
C PRO A 5 12.87 -1.55 -0.34
N SER A 6 11.69 -2.15 -0.42
CA SER A 6 10.55 -1.63 -1.15
C SER A 6 9.24 -2.10 -0.52
N TRP A 7 8.21 -1.29 -0.66
CA TRP A 7 6.85 -1.63 -0.26
C TRP A 7 6.13 -2.35 -1.40
N PHE A 8 5.50 -3.46 -1.06
CA PHE A 8 4.78 -4.32 -1.99
C PHE A 8 3.31 -4.44 -1.59
N VAL A 9 2.42 -4.49 -2.58
CA VAL A 9 1.05 -4.95 -2.39
C VAL A 9 0.99 -6.42 -2.76
N ARG A 10 0.37 -7.21 -1.88
CA ARG A 10 0.17 -8.64 -2.06
C ARG A 10 -0.91 -8.88 -3.11
N VAL A 11 -0.52 -9.36 -4.29
CA VAL A 11 -1.42 -9.54 -5.44
C VAL A 11 -1.74 -11.02 -5.68
N GLU A 12 -0.84 -11.94 -5.32
CA GLU A 12 -1.01 -13.39 -5.56
C GLU A 12 -2.40 -13.96 -5.17
N PRO A 13 -2.97 -13.68 -3.98
CA PRO A 13 -4.30 -14.20 -3.61
C PRO A 13 -5.46 -13.49 -4.33
N MET A 14 -5.22 -12.34 -4.95
CA MET A 14 -6.24 -11.56 -5.67
C MET A 14 -6.34 -11.96 -7.15
N VAL A 15 -5.39 -12.75 -7.67
CA VAL A 15 -5.32 -13.13 -9.08
C VAL A 15 -6.61 -13.78 -9.58
N ASP A 16 -7.18 -14.71 -8.83
CA ASP A 16 -8.43 -15.39 -9.20
C ASP A 16 -9.61 -14.42 -9.34
N GLN A 17 -9.68 -13.42 -8.46
CA GLN A 17 -10.72 -12.39 -8.52
C GLN A 17 -10.49 -11.45 -9.71
N LEU A 18 -9.24 -11.09 -10.00
CA LEU A 18 -8.88 -10.26 -11.14
C LEU A 18 -9.21 -10.94 -12.47
N LEU A 19 -8.97 -12.26 -12.59
CA LEU A 19 -9.34 -13.03 -13.77
C LEU A 19 -10.85 -13.07 -13.99
N LYS A 20 -11.63 -13.37 -12.93
CA LYS A 20 -13.10 -13.35 -13.00
C LYS A 20 -13.64 -11.98 -13.41
N ASN A 21 -13.08 -10.91 -12.87
CA ASN A 21 -13.48 -9.55 -13.22
C ASN A 21 -13.08 -9.18 -14.65
N ASN A 22 -11.92 -9.65 -15.13
CA ASN A 22 -11.49 -9.44 -16.50
C ASN A 22 -12.41 -10.12 -17.52
N ASP A 23 -13.00 -11.26 -17.19
CA ASP A 23 -13.95 -11.96 -18.06
C ASP A 23 -15.25 -11.17 -18.26
N LEU A 24 -15.65 -10.35 -17.28
CA LEU A 24 -16.82 -9.46 -17.38
C LEU A 24 -16.56 -8.21 -18.23
N CYS A 25 -15.29 -7.88 -18.48
CA CYS A 25 -14.92 -6.69 -19.26
C CYS A 25 -14.99 -6.97 -20.76
N TYR A 26 -15.50 -5.99 -21.52
CA TYR A 26 -15.49 -6.01 -22.98
C TYR A 26 -14.18 -5.41 -23.51
N TRP A 27 -13.45 -6.19 -24.30
CA TRP A 27 -12.16 -5.78 -24.89
C TRP A 27 -12.24 -5.80 -26.41
N VAL A 28 -11.62 -4.79 -27.04
CA VAL A 28 -11.45 -4.74 -28.49
C VAL A 28 -9.95 -4.61 -28.80
N PRO A 29 -9.34 -5.55 -29.54
CA PRO A 29 -9.89 -6.83 -30.02
C PRO A 29 -9.95 -7.92 -28.94
N GLU A 30 -10.89 -8.85 -29.06
CA GLU A 30 -11.28 -9.83 -28.03
C GLU A 30 -10.14 -10.75 -27.56
N PHE A 31 -9.24 -11.14 -28.46
CA PHE A 31 -8.11 -12.02 -28.12
C PHE A 31 -7.15 -11.43 -27.06
N VAL A 32 -7.15 -10.10 -26.87
CA VAL A 32 -6.30 -9.44 -25.88
C VAL A 32 -6.73 -9.79 -24.47
N ARG A 33 -8.05 -9.90 -24.23
CA ARG A 33 -8.65 -10.24 -22.95
C ARG A 33 -8.14 -11.58 -22.44
N GLU A 34 -8.20 -12.61 -23.28
CA GLU A 34 -7.91 -13.99 -22.90
C GLU A 34 -6.41 -14.31 -22.97
N LYS A 35 -5.72 -13.84 -24.02
CA LYS A 35 -4.33 -14.22 -24.28
C LYS A 35 -3.36 -13.26 -23.62
N ARG A 36 -3.29 -12.01 -24.07
CA ARG A 36 -2.23 -11.10 -23.62
C ARG A 36 -2.42 -10.70 -22.16
N PHE A 37 -3.57 -10.14 -21.84
CA PHE A 37 -3.85 -9.64 -20.50
C PHE A 37 -4.21 -10.77 -19.53
N GLY A 38 -5.00 -11.74 -19.99
CA GLY A 38 -5.33 -12.94 -19.20
C GLY A 38 -4.09 -13.75 -18.78
N ASN A 39 -3.13 -14.01 -19.68
CA ASN A 39 -1.91 -14.71 -19.29
C ASN A 39 -1.02 -13.87 -18.38
N TRP A 40 -0.97 -12.55 -18.58
CA TRP A 40 -0.24 -11.66 -17.68
C TRP A 40 -0.80 -11.65 -16.26
N LEU A 41 -2.14 -11.66 -16.12
CA LEU A 41 -2.79 -11.74 -14.81
C LEU A 41 -2.52 -13.07 -14.10
N LYS A 42 -2.47 -14.19 -14.83
CA LYS A 42 -2.16 -15.52 -14.25
C LYS A 42 -0.78 -15.60 -13.62
N GLU A 43 0.19 -14.85 -14.17
CA GLU A 43 1.57 -14.81 -13.69
C GLU A 43 1.87 -13.56 -12.85
N ALA A 44 0.83 -12.83 -12.42
CA ALA A 44 1.00 -11.59 -11.68
C ALA A 44 1.69 -11.84 -10.33
N ARG A 45 2.82 -11.17 -10.14
CA ARG A 45 3.59 -11.13 -8.89
C ARG A 45 3.18 -9.94 -8.03
N ASP A 46 3.61 -9.96 -6.78
CA ASP A 46 3.43 -8.84 -5.85
C ASP A 46 3.96 -7.53 -6.44
N TRP A 47 3.13 -6.49 -6.29
CA TRP A 47 3.36 -5.23 -6.98
C TRP A 47 4.19 -4.29 -6.10
N ALA A 48 5.41 -3.99 -6.56
CA ALA A 48 6.26 -2.99 -5.92
C ALA A 48 5.72 -1.57 -6.18
N ILE A 49 5.13 -0.93 -5.16
CA ILE A 49 4.54 0.41 -5.26
C ILE A 49 5.54 1.50 -4.87
N SER A 50 6.42 1.23 -3.90
CA SER A 50 7.38 2.25 -3.49
C SER A 50 8.36 2.61 -4.59
N ARG A 51 8.58 3.91 -4.77
CA ARG A 51 9.56 4.45 -5.71
C ARG A 51 10.30 5.59 -5.02
N ASN A 52 11.62 5.59 -5.15
CA ASN A 52 12.43 6.73 -4.72
C ASN A 52 12.39 7.80 -5.82
N ARG A 53 11.44 8.74 -5.69
CA ARG A 53 11.23 9.86 -6.62
C ARG A 53 10.77 11.10 -5.84
N TYR A 54 11.12 12.27 -6.37
CA TYR A 54 10.69 13.55 -5.79
C TYR A 54 9.28 13.98 -6.22
N TRP A 55 8.82 13.57 -7.41
CA TRP A 55 7.51 13.94 -7.94
C TRP A 55 6.58 12.73 -8.03
N GLY A 56 5.41 12.84 -7.41
CA GLY A 56 4.37 11.82 -7.34
C GLY A 56 3.54 11.94 -6.07
N THR A 57 2.53 11.09 -5.93
CA THR A 57 1.72 11.02 -4.71
C THR A 57 2.55 10.38 -3.58
N PRO A 58 2.73 11.06 -2.43
CA PRO A 58 3.43 10.46 -1.31
C PRO A 58 2.63 9.28 -0.75
N ILE A 59 3.33 8.24 -0.29
CA ILE A 59 2.69 7.11 0.37
C ILE A 59 2.30 7.57 1.79
N PRO A 60 1.02 7.49 2.19
CA PRO A 60 0.53 7.96 3.48
C PRO A 60 0.88 6.99 4.62
N LEU A 61 2.17 6.72 4.81
CA LEU A 61 2.70 5.87 5.88
C LEU A 61 3.54 6.71 6.82
N TRP A 62 3.17 6.69 8.09
CA TRP A 62 3.96 7.22 9.20
C TRP A 62 4.55 6.06 9.97
N VAL A 63 5.85 6.11 10.22
CA VAL A 63 6.57 5.03 10.91
C VAL A 63 7.27 5.63 12.12
N SER A 64 7.18 4.96 13.26
CA SER A 64 7.94 5.32 14.47
C SER A 64 9.46 5.21 14.21
N GLU A 65 10.28 5.92 15.00
CA GLU A 65 11.74 5.84 14.91
C GLU A 65 12.25 4.40 15.13
N ASP A 66 11.53 3.62 15.93
CA ASP A 66 11.84 2.21 16.23
C ASP A 66 11.34 1.23 15.14
N LEU A 67 10.68 1.72 14.09
CA LEU A 67 10.07 0.93 13.00
C LEU A 67 8.98 -0.07 13.44
N GLU A 68 8.61 -0.12 14.72
CA GLU A 68 7.63 -1.08 15.25
C GLU A 68 6.16 -0.67 14.98
N GLU A 69 5.89 0.63 14.92
CA GLU A 69 4.56 1.17 14.68
C GLU A 69 4.46 1.85 13.31
N CYS A 70 3.54 1.36 12.48
CA CYS A 70 3.20 1.95 11.18
C CYS A 70 1.74 2.42 11.23
N ALA A 71 1.51 3.73 11.11
CA ALA A 71 0.18 4.31 11.02
C ALA A 71 -0.12 4.74 9.58
N LEU A 72 -1.30 4.35 9.08
CA LEU A 72 -1.82 4.86 7.81
C LEU A 72 -2.45 6.23 8.06
N ASP A 73 -2.13 7.19 7.20
CA ASP A 73 -2.63 8.54 7.33
C ASP A 73 -4.11 8.61 6.90
N GLN A 74 -5.01 8.49 7.87
CA GLN A 74 -6.36 9.01 7.74
C GLN A 74 -6.38 10.35 8.46
N TRP A 75 -6.74 11.44 7.76
CA TRP A 75 -6.73 12.82 8.28
C TRP A 75 -7.39 13.00 9.66
N GLN A 76 -8.42 12.19 9.98
CA GLN A 76 -9.06 12.16 11.30
C GLN A 76 -8.20 11.47 12.37
N SER A 77 -7.48 10.41 12.02
CA SER A 77 -6.62 9.66 12.94
C SER A 77 -5.40 10.47 13.38
N LEU A 78 -4.86 11.35 12.51
CA LEU A 78 -3.73 12.22 12.87
C LEU A 78 -4.08 13.25 13.95
N LYS A 79 -5.30 13.79 13.96
CA LYS A 79 -5.74 14.71 15.02
C LYS A 79 -5.75 14.01 16.37
N ASN A 80 -6.35 12.83 16.42
CA ASN A 80 -6.44 12.03 17.64
C ASN A 80 -5.04 11.63 18.15
N CYS A 81 -4.11 11.28 17.26
CA CYS A 81 -2.74 10.93 17.64
C CYS A 81 -1.95 12.14 18.19
N ARG A 82 -2.14 13.34 17.61
CA ARG A 82 -1.50 14.57 18.11
C ARG A 82 -2.04 14.97 19.49
N GLU A 83 -3.33 14.77 19.73
CA GLU A 83 -3.96 14.97 21.04
C GLU A 83 -3.44 13.98 22.08
N GLN A 84 -3.29 12.70 21.73
CA GLN A 84 -2.74 11.67 22.62
C GLN A 84 -1.26 11.91 22.98
N LYS A 85 -0.42 12.35 22.03
CA LYS A 85 0.98 12.72 22.33
C LYS A 85 1.07 13.90 23.32
N SER A 86 0.12 14.84 23.26
CA SER A 86 0.05 15.96 24.22
C SER A 86 -0.40 15.53 25.62
N GLN A 87 -1.21 14.47 25.74
CA GLN A 87 -1.63 13.94 27.04
C GLN A 87 -0.50 13.15 27.71
N ILE A 88 0.19 12.29 26.96
CA ILE A 88 1.30 11.47 27.45
C ILE A 88 2.49 12.33 27.91
N SER A 89 2.76 13.47 27.26
CA SER A 89 3.79 14.41 27.71
C SER A 89 3.45 15.12 29.02
N THR A 90 2.15 15.33 29.29
CA THR A 90 1.68 16.03 30.50
C THR A 90 1.70 15.10 31.71
N GLU A 91 1.42 13.80 31.52
CA GLU A 91 1.48 12.79 32.59
C GLU A 91 2.92 12.40 32.99
N ARG A 92 3.88 12.48 32.07
CA ARG A 92 5.30 12.28 32.38
C ARG A 92 5.93 13.44 33.16
N ALA A 93 5.33 14.63 33.10
CA ALA A 93 5.81 15.82 33.81
C ALA A 93 5.29 15.91 35.26
N SER A 94 4.27 15.13 35.64
CA SER A 94 3.68 15.14 36.99
C SER A 94 4.19 14.02 37.92
N THR A 95 5.07 13.14 37.43
CA THR A 95 5.62 11.99 38.19
C THR A 95 7.11 12.20 38.56
N THR A 96 7.60 13.43 38.58
CA THR A 96 8.91 13.83 39.13
C THR A 96 8.72 14.93 40.15
#